data_AF-A0A3C1IDR7-F1
#
_entry.id   AF-A0A3C1IDR7-F1
#
_cell.length_a   1.000
_cell.length_b   1.000
_cell.length_c   1.000
_cell.angle_alpha   90.00
_cell.angle_beta   90.00
_cell.angle_gamma   90.00
#
_symmetry.space_group_name_H-M   'P 1'
#
loop_
_entity.id
_entity.type
_entity.pdbx_description
1 polymer ?
#
loop_
_entity_poly.entity_id
_entity_poly.type
_entity_poly.pdbx_seq_one_letter_code
_entity_poly.pdbx_strand_id
1 'polypeptide(L)'
;IDLLDLMATTGYVGNIERGPGRHGISNAFFLYILDPDGHRIEIYCSDYQTVDPDHEPIKWDLKDPQRQTLWGAPAPKSWFEHGTPFEGSEPQPSDLTAQPIIAP
;
A
#
# COMPACT_ATOMS: atom_id res chain seq x y z
N ILE A 1 -15.25 -0.43 3.54
CA ILE A 1 -15.58 0.42 4.71
C ILE A 1 -15.98 -0.48 5.87
N ASP A 2 -16.85 -1.47 5.64
CA ASP A 2 -17.32 -2.42 6.66
C ASP A 2 -16.22 -3.14 7.45
N LEU A 3 -15.11 -3.54 6.81
CA LEU A 3 -13.96 -4.13 7.51
C LEU A 3 -13.32 -3.14 8.50
N LEU A 4 -13.23 -1.86 8.10
CA LEU A 4 -13.02 -0.67 8.94
C LEU A 4 -13.71 -0.77 10.30
N ASP A 5 -15.04 -0.75 10.18
CA ASP A 5 -15.94 -0.63 11.31
C ASP A 5 -15.91 -1.88 12.19
N LEU A 6 -15.75 -3.06 11.57
CA LEU A 6 -15.58 -4.31 12.30
C LEU A 6 -14.29 -4.30 13.12
N MET A 7 -13.15 -3.98 12.52
CA MET A 7 -11.86 -3.95 13.21
C MET A 7 -11.86 -2.92 14.36
N ALA A 8 -12.54 -1.79 14.16
CA ALA A 8 -12.70 -0.75 15.17
C ALA A 8 -13.46 -1.20 16.43
N THR A 9 -14.34 -2.18 16.29
CA THR A 9 -15.22 -2.65 17.38
C THR A 9 -14.82 -4.00 17.97
N THR A 10 -13.85 -4.70 17.35
CA THR A 10 -13.45 -6.07 17.73
C THR A 10 -12.02 -6.18 18.25
N GLY A 11 -11.37 -5.04 18.53
CA GLY A 11 -10.03 -5.00 19.13
C GLY A 11 -8.86 -5.05 18.13
N TYR A 12 -9.14 -4.87 16.84
CA TYR A 12 -8.13 -4.95 15.77
C TYR A 12 -7.75 -3.58 15.19
N VAL A 13 -8.06 -2.47 15.86
CA VAL A 13 -7.64 -1.12 15.42
C VAL A 13 -6.14 -1.06 15.17
N GLY A 14 -5.34 -1.67 16.05
CA GLY A 14 -3.88 -1.69 15.94
C GLY A 14 -3.35 -2.47 14.73
N ASN A 15 -4.17 -3.31 14.10
CA ASN A 15 -3.81 -4.06 12.90
C ASN A 15 -4.03 -3.25 11.61
N ILE A 16 -4.70 -2.09 11.67
CA ILE A 16 -4.89 -1.21 10.51
C ILE A 16 -3.58 -0.46 10.28
N GLU A 17 -2.88 -0.77 9.18
CA GLU A 17 -1.59 -0.15 8.90
C GLU A 17 -1.73 1.13 8.08
N ARG A 18 -2.50 1.09 6.99
CA ARG A 18 -2.59 2.21 6.04
C ARG A 18 -3.92 2.19 5.30
N GLY A 19 -4.58 3.34 5.26
CA GLY A 19 -5.85 3.53 4.55
C GLY A 19 -7.05 3.72 5.49
N PRO A 20 -8.29 3.66 4.98
CA PRO A 20 -8.59 3.42 3.57
C PRO A 20 -8.12 4.57 2.69
N GLY A 21 -7.81 4.28 1.44
CA GLY A 21 -7.36 5.30 0.50
C GLY A 21 -7.76 4.98 -0.94
N ARG A 22 -7.46 5.93 -1.82
CA ARG A 22 -7.49 5.74 -3.27
C ARG A 22 -6.06 5.84 -3.76
N HIS A 23 -5.56 4.83 -4.45
CA HIS A 23 -4.24 4.93 -5.07
C HIS A 23 -4.30 5.86 -6.29
N GLY A 24 -3.18 6.54 -6.58
CA GLY A 24 -2.97 7.14 -7.91
C GLY A 24 -2.68 6.03 -8.91
N ILE A 25 -1.57 5.31 -8.70
CA ILE A 25 -1.25 4.07 -9.45
C ILE A 25 -2.39 3.07 -9.26
N SER A 26 -2.90 2.49 -10.34
CA SER A 26 -4.05 1.56 -10.36
C SER A 26 -5.42 2.16 -10.01
N ASN A 27 -5.52 3.41 -9.54
CA ASN A 27 -6.81 4.03 -9.19
C ASN A 27 -7.67 3.23 -8.17
N ALA A 28 -7.12 2.22 -7.51
CA ALA A 28 -7.90 1.33 -6.68
C ALA A 28 -8.20 1.93 -5.30
N PHE A 29 -9.34 1.53 -4.75
CA PHE A 29 -9.63 1.72 -3.34
C PHE A 29 -8.88 0.65 -2.57
N PHE A 30 -8.08 1.07 -1.60
CA PHE A 30 -7.18 0.18 -0.88
C PHE A 30 -7.32 0.31 0.63
N LEU A 31 -6.92 -0.76 1.31
CA LEU A 31 -6.71 -0.82 2.75
C LEU A 31 -5.60 -1.85 3.03
N TYR A 32 -4.63 -1.48 3.85
CA TYR A 32 -3.60 -2.40 4.34
C TYR A 32 -3.78 -2.71 5.81
N ILE A 33 -3.72 -3.99 6.12
CA ILE A 33 -3.78 -4.54 7.48
C ILE A 33 -2.60 -5.49 7.72
N LEU A 34 -2.27 -5.70 8.99
CA LEU A 34 -1.31 -6.71 9.44
C LEU A 34 -2.06 -7.86 10.10
N ASP A 35 -1.76 -9.10 9.70
CA ASP A 35 -2.26 -10.28 10.40
C ASP A 35 -1.53 -10.50 11.75
N PRO A 36 -1.88 -11.53 12.54
CA PRO A 36 -1.24 -11.79 13.83
C PRO A 36 0.27 -12.06 13.77
N ASP A 37 0.78 -12.55 12.63
CA ASP A 37 2.21 -12.83 12.41
C ASP A 37 2.94 -11.62 11.78
N GLY A 38 2.20 -10.54 11.51
CA GLY A 38 2.72 -9.31 10.91
C GLY A 38 2.80 -9.37 9.39
N HIS A 39 2.16 -10.32 8.72
CA HIS A 39 2.04 -10.33 7.27
C HIS A 39 1.09 -9.22 6.81
N ARG A 40 1.56 -8.42 5.86
CA ARG A 40 0.78 -7.33 5.27
C ARG A 40 -0.20 -7.87 4.23
N ILE A 41 -1.47 -7.52 4.39
CA ILE A 41 -2.56 -7.89 3.49
C ILE A 41 -3.17 -6.62 2.91
N GLU A 42 -3.36 -6.59 1.59
CA GLU A 42 -4.08 -5.54 0.89
C GLU A 42 -5.50 -5.98 0.58
N ILE A 43 -6.48 -5.17 1.00
CA ILE A 43 -7.85 -5.26 0.52
C ILE A 43 -8.01 -4.23 -0.58
N TYR A 44 -8.33 -4.71 -1.78
CA TYR A 44 -8.17 -3.98 -3.02
C TYR A 44 -9.41 -4.09 -3.90
N CYS A 45 -9.88 -2.97 -4.46
CA CYS A 45 -10.93 -3.02 -5.47
C CYS A 45 -10.93 -1.81 -6.43
N SER A 46 -11.60 -1.99 -7.57
CA SER A 46 -11.88 -0.95 -8.55
C SER A 46 -10.64 -0.36 -9.25
N ASP A 47 -9.73 -1.24 -9.69
CA ASP A 47 -8.78 -0.92 -10.77
C ASP A 47 -9.51 -0.86 -12.13
N TYR A 48 -8.75 -0.66 -13.21
CA TYR A 48 -9.19 -0.70 -14.60
C TYR A 48 -8.75 -2.00 -15.30
N GLN A 49 -9.39 -2.29 -16.44
CA GLN A 49 -9.03 -3.44 -17.27
C GLN A 49 -7.79 -3.11 -18.11
N THR A 50 -6.83 -4.03 -18.11
CA THR A 50 -5.59 -4.00 -18.91
C THR A 50 -5.52 -5.17 -19.90
N VAL A 51 -6.68 -5.64 -20.36
CA VAL A 51 -6.81 -6.85 -21.18
C VAL A 51 -6.37 -6.66 -22.63
N ASP A 52 -6.40 -5.42 -23.12
CA ASP A 52 -6.01 -5.09 -24.49
C ASP A 52 -4.48 -5.15 -24.61
N PRO A 53 -3.94 -5.87 -25.62
CA PRO A 53 -2.50 -6.09 -25.74
C PRO A 53 -1.70 -4.83 -26.09
N ASP A 54 -2.37 -3.78 -26.54
CA ASP A 54 -1.82 -2.47 -26.88
C ASP A 54 -2.11 -1.40 -25.82
N HIS A 55 -2.55 -1.81 -24.62
CA HIS A 55 -2.70 -0.89 -23.50
C HIS A 55 -1.34 -0.33 -23.05
N GLU A 56 -1.10 0.94 -23.37
CA GLU A 56 0.18 1.60 -23.05
C GLU A 56 0.37 1.84 -21.53
N PRO A 57 1.58 1.64 -20.99
CA PRO A 57 1.84 1.85 -19.57
C PRO A 57 1.68 3.32 -19.15
N ILE A 58 0.95 3.56 -18.06
CA ILE A 58 0.88 4.88 -17.42
C ILE A 58 2.14 5.11 -16.58
N LYS A 59 2.86 6.20 -16.88
CA LYS A 59 4.10 6.57 -16.19
C LYS A 59 3.83 7.67 -15.16
N TRP A 60 4.36 7.49 -13.96
CA TRP A 60 4.20 8.44 -12.85
C TRP A 60 5.55 8.98 -12.39
N ASP A 61 5.62 10.28 -12.13
CA ASP A 61 6.82 10.91 -11.56
C ASP A 61 6.99 10.52 -10.09
N LEU A 62 8.21 10.25 -9.66
CA LEU A 62 8.52 9.90 -8.27
C LEU A 62 8.12 11.01 -7.27
N LYS A 63 8.13 12.26 -7.72
CA LYS A 63 7.81 13.47 -6.95
C LYS A 63 6.33 13.82 -7.00
N ASP A 64 5.52 13.10 -7.78
CA ASP A 64 4.08 13.31 -7.78
C ASP A 64 3.49 12.78 -6.46
N PRO A 65 2.94 13.66 -5.58
CA PRO A 65 2.39 13.23 -4.30
C PRO A 65 1.13 12.38 -4.46
N GLN A 66 0.39 12.53 -5.57
CA GLN A 66 -0.85 11.78 -5.83
C GLN A 66 -0.58 10.36 -6.35
N ARG A 67 0.66 10.07 -6.77
CA ARG A 67 1.05 8.74 -7.26
C ARG A 67 0.72 7.61 -6.29
N GLN A 68 1.01 7.80 -5.00
CA GLN A 68 0.84 6.76 -3.98
C GLN A 68 -0.56 6.77 -3.37
N THR A 69 -1.07 7.96 -3.04
CA THR A 69 -2.41 8.17 -2.48
C THR A 69 -3.03 9.38 -3.16
N LEU A 70 -4.06 9.17 -3.98
CA LEU A 70 -4.74 10.21 -4.75
C LEU A 70 -5.32 11.31 -3.83
N TRP A 71 -5.76 10.94 -2.63
CA TRP A 71 -6.31 11.86 -1.62
C TRP A 71 -5.25 12.52 -0.74
N GLY A 72 -3.97 12.23 -0.97
CA GLY A 72 -2.86 12.90 -0.29
C GLY A 72 -2.53 12.41 1.12
N ALA A 73 -3.21 11.38 1.65
CA ALA A 73 -2.82 10.80 2.94
C ALA A 73 -1.43 10.15 2.83
N PRO A 74 -0.45 10.57 3.65
CA PRO A 74 0.92 10.06 3.56
C PRO A 74 1.00 8.63 4.06
N ALA A 75 1.94 7.85 3.50
CA ALA A 75 2.18 6.49 3.94
C ALA A 75 2.96 6.46 5.27
N PRO A 76 2.63 5.59 6.22
CA PRO A 76 3.39 5.44 7.46
C PRO A 76 4.79 4.90 7.19
N LYS A 77 5.73 5.11 8.12
CA LYS A 77 7.11 4.60 7.98
C LYS A 77 7.16 3.07 7.81
N SER A 78 6.29 2.34 8.50
CA SER A 78 6.18 0.88 8.37
C SER A 78 5.91 0.43 6.93
N TRP A 79 5.23 1.25 6.13
CA TRP A 79 4.99 0.97 4.71
C TRP A 79 6.28 0.75 3.92
N PHE A 80 7.34 1.46 4.29
CA PHE A 80 8.64 1.42 3.60
C PHE A 80 9.64 0.45 4.23
N GLU A 81 9.54 0.20 5.54
CA GLU A 81 10.54 -0.56 6.29
C GLU A 81 10.08 -1.96 6.71
N HIS A 82 8.77 -2.19 6.82
CA HIS A 82 8.23 -3.48 7.23
C HIS A 82 7.97 -4.37 6.02
N GLY A 83 8.50 -5.60 6.09
CA GLY A 83 8.31 -6.63 5.08
C GLY A 83 8.47 -8.01 5.70
N THR A 84 7.76 -8.99 5.16
CA THR A 84 7.86 -10.38 5.60
C THR A 84 9.08 -11.06 4.96
N PRO A 85 9.93 -11.77 5.74
CA PRO A 85 11.02 -12.54 5.18
C PRO A 85 10.50 -13.78 4.42
N PHE A 86 11.17 -14.13 3.32
CA PHE A 86 10.89 -15.36 2.58
C PHE A 86 11.84 -16.46 3.03
N GLU A 87 11.32 -17.69 3.19
CA GLU A 87 12.14 -18.85 3.54
C GLU A 87 13.25 -19.06 2.50
N GLY A 88 14.49 -19.26 2.97
CA GLY A 88 15.65 -19.47 2.10
C GLY A 88 16.16 -18.21 1.39
N SER A 89 15.64 -17.02 1.71
CA SER A 89 16.07 -15.75 1.11
C SER A 89 16.42 -14.72 2.18
N GLU A 90 17.70 -14.35 2.24
CA GLU A 90 18.17 -13.27 3.11
C GLU A 90 17.84 -11.88 2.52
N PRO A 91 17.27 -10.94 3.31
CA PRO A 91 17.05 -9.58 2.86
C PRO A 91 18.35 -8.91 2.41
N GLN A 92 18.31 -8.21 1.28
CA GLN A 92 19.44 -7.44 0.77
C GLN A 92 19.09 -5.94 0.77
N PRO A 93 20.07 -5.05 1.00
CA PRO A 93 19.88 -3.62 0.80
C PRO A 93 19.44 -3.31 -0.62
N SER A 94 18.60 -2.28 -0.78
CA SER A 94 18.25 -1.75 -2.10
C SER A 94 19.47 -1.13 -2.79
N ASP A 95 19.67 -1.43 -4.07
CA ASP A 95 20.67 -0.76 -4.92
C ASP A 95 20.34 0.71 -5.17
N LEU A 96 19.09 1.11 -4.95
CA LEU A 96 18.60 2.48 -5.11
C LEU A 96 18.34 3.14 -3.76
N THR A 97 18.93 4.31 -3.55
CA THR A 97 18.62 5.20 -2.42
C THR A 97 17.40 6.05 -2.77
N ALA A 98 16.20 5.55 -2.48
CA ALA A 98 14.96 6.31 -2.65
C ALA A 98 14.74 7.30 -1.49
N GLN A 99 14.16 8.47 -1.78
CA GLN A 99 13.68 9.42 -0.77
C GLN A 99 12.15 9.53 -0.86
N PRO A 100 11.40 8.58 -0.26
CA PRO A 100 9.95 8.61 -0.32
C PRO A 100 9.38 9.74 0.57
N ILE A 101 8.16 10.16 0.24
CA ILE A 101 7.35 11.01 1.13
C ILE A 101 6.75 10.10 2.22
N ILE A 102 7.18 10.31 3.46
CA ILE A 102 6.74 9.54 4.64
C ILE A 102 5.85 10.44 5.52
N ALA A 103 4.83 9.87 6.14
CA ALA A 103 4.04 10.55 7.15
C ALA A 103 4.93 11.03 8.32
N PRO A 104 4.67 12.21 8.91
CA PRO A 104 5.37 12.69 10.09
C PRO A 104 5.20 11.76 11.30
#